data_AF-A0A4U1CJB8-F1
#
_entry.id   AF-A0A4U1CJB8-F1
#
_cell.length_a   1.000
_cell.length_b   1.000
_cell.length_c   1.000
_cell.angle_alpha   90.00
_cell.angle_beta   90.00
_cell.angle_gamma   90.00
#
_symmetry.space_group_name_H-M   'P 1'
#
loop_
_entity.id
_entity.type
_entity.pdbx_description
1 polymer ?
#
loop_
_entity_poly.entity_id
_entity_poly.type
_entity_poly.pdbx_seq_one_letter_code
_entity_poly.pdbx_strand_id
1 'polypeptide(L)' 'MTKQEENNSFDWVYYVLGLFFGILTAVSISGNFFWWVFGGILGFIFAAIFLNGIVKGREY' A
#
# COMPACT_ATOMS: atom_id res chain seq x y z
N MET A 1 0.86 -15.24 31.64
CA MET A 1 1.12 -13.88 31.13
C MET A 1 0.97 -13.92 29.63
N THR A 2 -0.17 -13.47 29.12
CA THR A 2 -0.46 -13.32 27.69
C THR A 2 0.48 -12.25 27.13
N LYS A 3 1.58 -12.68 26.52
CA LYS A 3 2.37 -11.81 25.64
C LYS A 3 1.49 -11.49 24.44
N GLN A 4 0.72 -10.42 24.55
CA GLN A 4 0.26 -9.71 23.37
C GLN A 4 1.52 -9.16 22.72
N GLU A 5 2.11 -9.93 21.82
CA GLU A 5 2.98 -9.38 20.80
C GLU A 5 2.08 -8.49 19.95
N GLU A 6 1.85 -7.28 20.43
CA GLU A 6 1.60 -6.10 19.62
C GLU A 6 2.88 -5.90 18.78
N ASN A 7 3.10 -6.82 17.84
CA ASN A 7 4.05 -6.63 16.77
C ASN A 7 3.47 -5.47 15.97
N ASN A 8 3.92 -4.25 16.32
CA ASN A 8 3.65 -3.02 15.63
C ASN A 8 4.24 -3.11 14.23
N SER A 9 3.65 -3.98 13.42
CA SER A 9 4.02 -4.22 12.05
C SER A 9 3.48 -3.03 11.27
N PHE A 10 4.39 -2.14 10.89
CA PHE A 10 4.13 -1.00 10.02
C PHE A 10 3.84 -1.43 8.57
N ASP A 11 3.56 -2.72 8.32
CA ASP A 11 3.14 -3.26 7.03
C ASP A 11 1.97 -2.48 6.42
N TRP A 12 1.03 -2.00 7.26
CA TRP A 12 -0.11 -1.20 6.84
C TRP A 12 0.29 0.11 6.12
N VAL A 13 1.46 0.68 6.46
CA VAL A 13 1.97 1.92 5.87
C VAL A 13 2.22 1.73 4.37
N TYR A 14 2.73 0.57 3.96
CA TYR A 14 2.98 0.29 2.54
C TYR A 14 1.69 0.29 1.72
N TYR A 15 0.61 -0.28 2.26
CA TYR A 15 -0.70 -0.25 1.60
C TYR A 15 -1.25 1.17 1.47
N VAL A 16 -1.12 1.99 2.52
CA VAL A 16 -1.57 3.39 2.50
C VAL A 16 -0.75 4.23 1.51
N LEU A 17 0.57 4.06 1.48
CA LEU A 17 1.42 4.74 0.51
C LEU A 17 1.10 4.31 -0.92
N GLY A 18 0.91 3.01 -1.16
CA GLY A 18 0.52 2.49 -2.47
C GLY A 18 -0.80 3.08 -2.96
N LEU A 19 -1.82 3.09 -2.10
CA LEU A 19 -3.12 3.69 -2.42
C LEU A 19 -2.98 5.19 -2.71
N PHE A 20 -2.29 5.93 -1.85
CA PHE A 20 -2.11 7.37 -1.99
C PHE A 20 -1.40 7.74 -3.31
N PHE A 21 -0.26 7.11 -3.59
CA PHE A 21 0.50 7.39 -4.82
C PHE A 21 -0.19 6.85 -6.07
N GLY A 22 -0.94 5.75 -5.96
CA GLY A 22 -1.78 5.24 -7.04
C GLY A 22 -2.87 6.23 -7.45
N ILE A 23 -3.58 6.79 -6.48
CA ILE A 23 -4.59 7.83 -6.71
C ILE A 23 -3.92 9.10 -7.27
N LEU A 24 -2.82 9.56 -6.67
CA LEU A 24 -2.11 10.76 -7.08
C LEU A 24 -1.62 10.68 -8.54
N THR A 25 -1.15 9.51 -8.95
CA THR A 25 -0.75 9.24 -10.34
C THR A 25 -1.96 9.36 -11.27
N ALA A 26 -3.09 8.75 -10.92
CA ALA A 26 -4.29 8.82 -11.75
C ALA A 26 -4.89 10.23 -11.84
N VAL A 27 -4.86 10.99 -10.75
CA VAL A 27 -5.25 12.41 -10.72
C VAL A 27 -4.41 13.20 -11.72
N SER A 28 -3.09 12.97 -11.71
CA SER A 28 -2.14 13.67 -12.57
C SER A 28 -2.33 13.37 -14.06
N ILE A 29 -2.87 12.21 -14.42
CA ILE A 29 -3.02 11.78 -15.82
C ILE A 29 -4.30 12.32 -16.46
N SER A 30 -5.46 12.18 -15.82
CA SER A 30 -6.74 12.44 -16.52
C SER A 30 -7.76 13.28 -15.75
N GLY A 31 -7.55 13.55 -14.45
CA GLY A 31 -8.50 14.29 -13.63
C GLY A 31 -9.90 13.63 -13.49
N ASN A 32 -10.16 12.49 -14.14
CA ASN A 32 -11.44 11.81 -14.13
C ASN A 32 -11.57 10.88 -12.91
N PHE A 33 -12.70 10.95 -12.21
CA PHE A 33 -12.96 10.21 -10.97
C PHE A 33 -12.80 8.69 -11.13
N PHE A 34 -13.25 8.12 -12.26
CA PHE A 34 -13.06 6.68 -12.54
C PHE A 34 -11.60 6.28 -12.59
N TRP A 35 -10.73 7.17 -13.08
CA TRP A 35 -9.30 6.94 -13.12
C TRP A 35 -8.68 6.99 -11.74
N TRP A 36 -9.19 7.83 -10.84
CA TRP A 36 -8.68 7.91 -9.47
C TRP A 36 -8.89 6.58 -8.74
N VAL A 37 -10.08 5.99 -8.88
CA VAL A 37 -10.39 4.68 -8.30
C VAL A 37 -9.50 3.60 -8.93
N PHE A 38 -9.35 3.61 -10.25
CA PHE A 38 -8.50 2.65 -10.96
C PHE A 38 -7.03 2.74 -10.53
N GLY A 39 -6.48 3.95 -10.44
CA GLY A 39 -5.13 4.22 -9.97
C GLY A 39 -4.93 3.80 -8.51
N GLY A 40 -5.91 4.05 -7.64
CA GLY A 40 -5.86 3.61 -6.25
C GLY A 40 -5.83 2.09 -6.11
N ILE A 41 -6.65 1.37 -6.88
CA ILE A 41 -6.65 -0.11 -6.90
C ILE A 41 -5.30 -0.63 -7.40
N LEU A 42 -4.79 -0.08 -8.50
CA LEU A 42 -3.47 -0.43 -9.04
C LEU A 42 -2.35 -0.20 -8.03
N GLY A 43 -2.31 0.98 -7.40
CA GLY A 43 -1.32 1.31 -6.38
C GLY A 43 -1.41 0.42 -5.15
N PHE A 44 -2.62 0.05 -4.74
CA PHE A 44 -2.84 -0.89 -3.63
C PHE A 44 -2.32 -2.30 -3.95
N ILE A 45 -2.61 -2.81 -5.16
CA ILE A 45 -2.10 -4.11 -5.62
C ILE A 45 -0.56 -4.11 -5.66
N PHE A 46 0.04 -3.05 -6.21
CA PHE A 46 1.50 -2.91 -6.25
C PHE A 46 2.12 -2.87 -4.84
N ALA A 47 1.50 -2.16 -3.90
CA ALA A 47 1.95 -2.16 -2.51
C ALA A 47 1.85 -3.55 -1.86
N ALA A 48 0.78 -4.31 -2.14
CA ALA A 48 0.64 -5.68 -1.65
C ALA A 48 1.74 -6.59 -2.19
N ILE A 49 2.07 -6.46 -3.48
CA ILE A 49 3.17 -7.23 -4.11
C ILE A 49 4.51 -6.82 -3.52
N PHE A 50 4.77 -5.52 -3.38
CA PHE A 50 6.00 -4.99 -2.79
C PHE A 50 6.19 -5.47 -1.34
N LEU A 51 5.13 -5.38 -0.53
CA LEU A 51 5.18 -5.81 0.85
C LEU A 51 5.48 -7.31 0.95
N ASN A 52 4.73 -8.15 0.25
CA ASN A 52 4.92 -9.60 0.35
C ASN A 52 6.18 -10.12 -0.34
N GLY A 53 6.66 -9.45 -1.39
CA GLY A 53 7.81 -9.89 -2.17
C GLY A 53 9.16 -9.35 -1.68
N ILE A 54 9.17 -8.18 -1.04
CA ILE A 54 10.43 -7.48 -0.70
C ILE A 54 10.56 -7.20 0.80
N VAL A 55 9.47 -6.80 1.46
CA VAL A 55 9.54 -6.30 2.84
C VAL A 55 9.30 -7.41 3.86
N LYS A 56 8.26 -8.21 3.68
CA LYS A 56 7.94 -9.35 4.55
C LYS A 56 9.03 -10.41 4.40
N GLY A 57 9.67 -10.73 5.53
CA GLY A 57 10.76 -11.70 5.59
C GLY A 57 12.15 -11.09 5.79
N ARG A 58 12.26 -9.76 5.87
CA ARG A 58 13.50 -9.13 6.34
C ARG A 58 13.51 -9.12 7.87
N GLU A 59 14.38 -9.91 8.48
CA GLU A 59 14.73 -9.76 9.88
C GLU A 59 15.66 -8.54 10.03
N TYR A 60 15.35 -7.65 10.97
CA TYR A 60 16.15 -6.46 11.29
C TYR A 60 17.08 -6.75 12.47
#